data_AF-A0A7M2WPX1-F1
#
_entry.id   AF-A0A7M2WPX1-F1
#
_cell.length_a   1.000
_cell.length_b   1.000
_cell.length_c   1.000
_cell.angle_alpha   90.00
_cell.angle_beta   90.00
_cell.angle_gamma   90.00
#
_symmetry.space_group_name_H-M   'P 1'
#
loop_
_entity.id
_entity.type
_entity.pdbx_description
1 polymer ?
#
loop_
_entity_poly.entity_id
_entity_poly.type
_entity_poly.pdbx_seq_one_letter_code
_entity_poly.pdbx_strand_id
1 'polypeptide(L)'
;MLEGIPLLVTVIAGAIALVLVVRWRSRDFAANRDELAHDNVCEHLKPALEHILARGCRITRVGQKHPDLPLEIHVAPPFDPRAVYDELKLAEPVFVSDRNVLYCKEDFCELDPKA
;
A
#
# COMPACT_ATOMS: atom_id res chain seq x y z
N MET A 1 -52.23 4.77 9.31
CA MET A 1 -50.81 5.10 9.58
C MET A 1 -49.87 4.00 9.04
N LEU A 2 -49.92 3.69 7.74
CA LEU A 2 -49.14 2.58 7.15
C LEU A 2 -48.46 2.94 5.81
N GLU A 3 -48.65 4.15 5.29
CA GLU A 3 -48.17 4.54 3.95
C GLU A 3 -46.68 4.94 3.91
N GLY A 4 -46.01 5.09 5.06
CA GLY A 4 -44.60 5.50 5.14
C GLY A 4 -43.58 4.37 5.27
N ILE A 5 -44.02 3.14 5.59
CA ILE A 5 -43.14 1.98 5.79
C ILE A 5 -42.37 1.56 4.51
N PRO A 6 -42.99 1.49 3.31
CA PRO A 6 -42.27 1.02 2.13
C PRO A 6 -41.14 1.97 1.72
N LEU A 7 -41.34 3.29 1.83
CA LEU A 7 -40.30 4.29 1.52
C LEU A 7 -39.10 4.15 2.47
N LEU A 8 -39.35 3.99 3.77
CA LEU A 8 -38.30 3.84 4.78
C LEU A 8 -37.46 2.57 4.53
N VAL A 9 -38.12 1.45 4.22
CA VAL A 9 -37.46 0.17 3.92
C VAL A 9 -36.59 0.30 2.67
N THR A 10 -37.07 0.96 1.61
CA THR A 10 -36.29 1.17 0.38
C THR A 10 -35.06 2.04 0.64
N VAL A 11 -35.18 3.10 1.43
CA VAL A 11 -34.05 3.97 1.79
C VAL A 11 -32.99 3.22 2.61
N ILE A 12 -33.41 2.43 3.60
CA ILE A 12 -32.51 1.62 4.43
C ILE A 12 -31.79 0.56 3.58
N ALA A 13 -32.53 -0.15 2.72
CA ALA A 13 -31.95 -1.15 1.83
C ALA A 13 -30.94 -0.53 0.85
N GLY A 14 -31.24 0.65 0.30
CA GLY A 14 -30.33 1.41 -0.56
C GLY A 14 -29.05 1.83 0.18
N ALA A 15 -29.17 2.32 1.42
CA ALA A 15 -28.02 2.68 2.24
C ALA A 15 -27.12 1.49 2.56
N ILE A 16 -27.71 0.34 2.93
CA ILE A 16 -26.96 -0.90 3.19
C ILE A 16 -26.25 -1.37 1.93
N ALA A 17 -26.94 -1.39 0.78
CA ALA A 17 -26.35 -1.77 -0.50
C ALA A 17 -25.17 -0.86 -0.86
N LEU A 18 -25.31 0.46 -0.68
CA LEU A 18 -24.23 1.42 -0.92
C LEU A 18 -23.01 1.12 -0.02
N VAL A 19 -23.22 0.90 1.28
CA VAL A 19 -22.14 0.58 2.22
C VAL A 19 -21.43 -0.72 1.83
N LEU A 20 -22.18 -1.75 1.44
CA LEU A 20 -21.62 -3.03 0.99
C LEU A 20 -20.79 -2.86 -0.29
N VAL A 21 -21.29 -2.11 -1.27
CA VAL A 21 -20.58 -1.84 -2.53
C VAL A 21 -19.30 -1.04 -2.28
N VAL A 22 -19.36 0.01 -1.46
CA VAL A 22 -18.18 0.81 -1.09
C VAL A 22 -17.14 -0.06 -0.38
N ARG A 23 -17.58 -0.91 0.55
CA ARG A 23 -16.69 -1.80 1.30
C ARG A 23 -16.07 -2.88 0.40
N TRP A 24 -16.84 -3.46 -0.52
CA TRP A 24 -16.34 -4.44 -1.46
C TRP A 24 -15.32 -3.83 -2.42
N ARG A 25 -15.67 -2.71 -3.05
CA ARG A 25 -14.77 -1.95 -3.94
C ARG A 25 -13.47 -1.54 -3.23
N SER A 26 -13.56 -1.12 -1.97
CA SER A 26 -12.37 -0.79 -1.18
C SER A 26 -11.46 -2.00 -0.91
N ARG A 27 -12.03 -3.21 -0.74
CA ARG A 27 -11.26 -4.44 -0.58
C ARG A 27 -10.58 -4.86 -1.88
N ASP A 28 -11.29 -4.79 -2.99
CA ASP A 28 -10.73 -5.15 -4.30
C ASP A 28 -9.58 -4.22 -4.69
N PHE A 29 -9.71 -2.92 -4.43
CA PHE A 29 -8.60 -1.98 -4.62
C PHE A 29 -7.41 -2.25 -3.71
N ALA A 30 -7.65 -2.61 -2.45
CA ALA A 30 -6.56 -2.96 -1.53
C ALA A 30 -5.83 -4.23 -2.02
N ALA A 31 -6.58 -5.28 -2.37
CA ALA A 31 -6.01 -6.53 -2.89
C ALA A 31 -5.19 -6.30 -4.16
N ASN A 32 -5.71 -5.54 -5.13
CA ASN A 32 -5.00 -5.25 -6.37
C ASN A 32 -3.72 -4.42 -6.13
N ARG A 33 -3.71 -3.49 -5.16
CA ARG A 33 -2.48 -2.76 -4.79
C ARG A 33 -1.44 -3.66 -4.14
N ASP A 34 -1.87 -4.55 -3.25
CA ASP A 34 -0.97 -5.47 -2.57
C ASP A 34 -0.34 -6.44 -3.57
N GLU A 35 -1.14 -6.93 -4.52
CA GLU A 35 -0.69 -7.74 -5.67
C GLU A 35 0.30 -6.96 -6.55
N LEU A 36 -0.05 -5.75 -6.98
CA LEU A 36 0.84 -4.88 -7.77
C LEU A 36 2.17 -4.59 -7.05
N ALA A 37 2.15 -4.35 -5.73
CA ALA A 37 3.37 -4.16 -4.97
C ALA A 37 4.23 -5.42 -4.96
N HIS A 38 3.63 -6.59 -4.72
CA HIS A 38 4.35 -7.86 -4.60
C HIS A 38 4.92 -8.32 -5.95
N ASP A 39 4.22 -8.05 -7.04
CA ASP A 39 4.64 -8.43 -8.39
C ASP A 39 5.73 -7.51 -8.96
N ASN A 40 5.78 -6.24 -8.52
CA ASN A 40 6.67 -5.23 -9.09
C ASN A 40 7.79 -4.79 -8.13
N VAL A 41 7.76 -5.18 -6.85
CA VAL A 41 8.90 -4.96 -5.95
C VAL A 41 10.09 -5.79 -6.44
N CYS A 42 11.28 -5.19 -6.44
CA CYS A 42 12.47 -5.96 -6.81
C CYS A 42 12.88 -6.94 -5.72
N GLU A 43 13.59 -8.01 -6.11
CA GLU A 43 14.07 -9.06 -5.20
C GLU A 43 14.92 -8.51 -4.05
N HIS A 44 15.65 -7.41 -4.29
CA HIS A 44 16.48 -6.75 -3.29
C HIS A 44 15.68 -6.07 -2.17
N LEU A 45 14.50 -5.51 -2.49
CA LEU A 45 13.64 -4.81 -1.53
C LEU A 45 12.52 -5.69 -0.97
N LYS A 46 12.28 -6.85 -1.56
CA LYS A 46 11.26 -7.80 -1.11
C LYS A 46 11.38 -8.17 0.39
N PRO A 47 12.57 -8.48 0.94
CA PRO A 47 12.71 -8.78 2.37
C PRO A 47 12.33 -7.60 3.26
N ALA A 48 12.65 -6.38 2.82
CA ALA A 48 12.31 -5.16 3.55
C ALA A 48 10.79 -4.91 3.52
N LEU A 49 10.15 -5.05 2.37
CA LEU A 49 8.71 -4.91 2.24
C LEU A 49 7.97 -5.93 3.12
N GLU A 50 8.34 -7.20 3.05
CA GLU A 50 7.74 -8.26 3.86
C GLU A 50 7.91 -8.00 5.37
N HIS A 51 9.10 -7.56 5.80
CA HIS A 51 9.37 -7.19 7.20
C HIS A 51 8.52 -6.02 7.67
N ILE A 52 8.37 -4.98 6.84
CA ILE A 52 7.56 -3.80 7.14
C ILE A 52 6.07 -4.18 7.24
N LEU A 53 5.57 -5.02 6.33
CA LEU A 53 4.19 -5.51 6.36
C LEU A 53 3.93 -6.42 7.57
N ALA A 54 4.88 -7.28 7.93
CA ALA A 54 4.78 -8.13 9.13
C ALA A 54 4.67 -7.32 10.43
N ARG A 55 5.19 -6.09 10.45
CA ARG A 55 5.04 -5.13 11.57
C ARG A 55 3.66 -4.46 11.65
N GLY A 56 2.74 -4.82 10.76
CA GLY A 56 1.38 -4.29 10.72
C GLY A 56 1.21 -3.08 9.80
N CYS A 57 2.22 -2.75 9.00
CA CYS A 57 2.07 -1.74 7.96
C CYS A 57 1.27 -2.27 6.77
N ARG A 58 0.79 -1.35 5.94
CA ARG A 58 -0.05 -1.61 4.78
C ARG A 58 0.40 -0.73 3.63
N ILE A 59 0.31 -1.27 2.41
CA ILE A 59 0.55 -0.51 1.20
C ILE A 59 -0.62 0.46 0.98
N THR A 60 -0.31 1.76 0.89
CA THR A 60 -1.30 2.81 0.63
C THR A 60 -1.35 3.17 -0.86
N ARG A 61 -0.22 3.08 -1.54
CA ARG A 61 -0.09 3.43 -2.96
C ARG A 61 1.07 2.68 -3.59
N VAL A 62 0.87 2.27 -4.84
CA VAL A 62 1.91 1.75 -5.73
C VAL A 62 1.81 2.54 -7.01
N GLY A 63 2.94 2.99 -7.55
CA GLY A 63 2.94 3.55 -8.88
C GLY A 63 4.27 4.16 -9.28
N GLN A 64 4.38 4.40 -10.58
CA GLN A 64 5.52 5.05 -11.19
C GLN A 64 5.01 6.32 -11.87
N LYS A 65 5.54 7.49 -11.49
CA LYS A 65 5.08 8.77 -12.04
C LYS A 65 5.50 8.97 -13.50
N HIS A 66 6.65 8.42 -13.89
CA HIS A 66 7.21 8.47 -15.24
C HIS A 66 8.09 7.23 -15.47
N PRO A 67 8.20 6.68 -16.69
CA PRO A 67 9.03 5.49 -16.96
C PRO A 67 10.50 5.60 -16.51
N ASP A 68 11.03 6.82 -16.47
CA ASP A 68 12.41 7.11 -16.03
C ASP A 68 12.55 7.35 -14.52
N LEU A 69 11.45 7.32 -13.77
CA LEU A 69 11.42 7.49 -12.33
C LEU A 69 11.26 6.13 -11.65
N PRO A 70 11.70 5.99 -10.38
CA PRO A 70 11.56 4.74 -9.68
C PRO A 70 10.08 4.36 -9.45
N LEU A 71 9.83 3.06 -9.36
CA LEU A 71 8.58 2.53 -8.84
C LEU A 71 8.49 2.88 -7.34
N GLU A 72 7.45 3.62 -6.97
CA GLU A 72 7.20 4.05 -5.59
C GLU A 72 6.18 3.13 -4.92
N ILE A 73 6.56 2.47 -3.82
CA ILE A 73 5.67 1.71 -2.94
C ILE A 73 5.54 2.46 -1.62
N HIS A 74 4.39 3.08 -1.42
CA HIS A 74 4.06 3.85 -0.22
C HIS A 74 3.45 2.96 0.85
N VAL A 75 3.93 3.12 2.08
CA VAL A 75 3.56 2.24 3.19
C VAL A 75 3.16 3.06 4.42
N ALA A 76 2.09 2.63 5.09
CA ALA A 76 1.58 3.25 6.33
C ALA A 76 1.27 2.19 7.42
N PRO A 77 1.45 2.49 8.72
CA PRO A 77 1.99 3.75 9.26
C PRO A 77 3.47 3.96 8.87
N PRO A 78 4.00 5.19 9.01
CA PRO A 78 5.39 5.46 8.68
C PRO A 78 6.35 4.54 9.42
N PHE A 79 7.38 4.08 8.71
CA PHE A 79 8.49 3.30 9.27
C PHE A 79 9.79 4.10 9.22
N ASP A 80 10.80 3.67 9.98
CA ASP A 80 12.16 4.22 9.89
C ASP A 80 12.99 3.39 8.88
N PRO A 81 13.33 3.95 7.70
CA PRO A 81 14.12 3.26 6.68
C PRO A 81 15.51 2.85 7.18
N ARG A 82 16.13 3.66 8.05
CA ARG A 82 17.46 3.36 8.58
C ARG A 82 17.39 2.18 9.53
N ALA A 83 16.40 2.16 10.42
CA ALA A 83 16.19 1.03 11.31
C ALA A 83 15.95 -0.28 10.52
N VAL A 84 15.11 -0.26 9.50
CA VAL A 84 14.86 -1.45 8.66
C VAL A 84 16.13 -1.90 7.94
N TYR A 85 16.89 -0.94 7.38
CA TYR A 85 18.16 -1.22 6.70
C TYR A 85 19.15 -1.94 7.62
N ASP A 86 19.33 -1.40 8.84
CA ASP A 86 20.30 -1.91 9.81
C ASP A 86 19.85 -3.26 10.40
N GLU A 87 18.57 -3.42 10.73
CA GLU A 87 18.00 -4.66 11.29
C GLU A 87 18.13 -5.84 10.33
N LEU A 88 17.78 -5.63 9.06
CA LEU A 88 17.88 -6.66 8.02
C LEU A 88 19.30 -6.81 7.47
N LYS A 89 20.24 -5.97 7.93
CA LYS A 89 21.62 -5.91 7.44
C LYS A 89 21.66 -5.83 5.93
N LEU A 90 20.82 -4.97 5.36
CA LEU A 90 20.78 -4.74 3.93
C LEU A 90 22.14 -4.22 3.47
N ALA A 91 22.47 -4.53 2.23
CA ALA A 91 23.70 -4.12 1.59
C ALA A 91 23.37 -3.63 0.18
N GLU A 92 24.40 -3.19 -0.54
CA GLU A 92 24.28 -2.89 -1.96
C GLU A 92 23.58 -4.05 -2.71
N PRO A 93 22.63 -3.75 -3.62
CA PRO A 93 22.35 -2.45 -4.22
C PRO A 93 21.32 -1.57 -3.48
N VAL A 94 20.88 -1.99 -2.29
CA VAL A 94 19.91 -1.23 -1.48
C VAL A 94 20.62 -0.18 -0.62
N PHE A 95 20.00 0.98 -0.46
CA PHE A 95 20.47 2.01 0.46
C PHE A 95 19.32 2.87 0.98
N VAL A 96 19.57 3.58 2.08
CA VAL A 96 18.70 4.66 2.54
C VAL A 96 19.08 5.94 1.81
N SER A 97 18.18 6.46 0.99
CA SER A 97 18.43 7.69 0.22
C SER A 97 18.29 8.96 1.08
N ASP A 98 18.73 10.10 0.54
CA ASP A 98 18.57 11.41 1.17
C ASP A 98 17.10 11.82 1.39
N ARG A 99 16.17 11.20 0.66
CA ARG A 99 14.72 11.41 0.84
C ARG A 99 14.15 10.62 2.03
N ASN A 100 15.00 9.89 2.75
CA ASN A 100 14.62 8.95 3.80
C ASN A 100 13.64 7.90 3.28
N VAL A 101 14.06 7.18 2.23
CA VAL A 101 13.36 6.01 1.67
C VAL A 101 14.36 4.87 1.48
N LEU A 102 13.89 3.62 1.54
CA LEU A 102 14.70 2.47 1.11
C LEU A 102 14.65 2.41 -0.41
N TYR A 103 15.81 2.44 -1.06
CA TYR A 103 15.92 2.55 -2.50
C TYR A 103 16.87 1.48 -3.04
N CYS A 104 16.48 0.79 -4.11
CA CYS A 104 17.34 -0.10 -4.88
C CYS A 104 17.86 0.62 -6.13
N LYS A 105 19.18 0.69 -6.29
CA LYS A 105 19.81 1.35 -7.45
C LYS A 105 19.62 0.63 -8.77
N GLU A 106 19.66 -0.70 -8.74
CA GLU A 106 19.69 -1.51 -9.95
C GLU A 106 18.31 -1.56 -10.60
N ASP A 107 17.27 -1.73 -9.79
CA ASP A 107 15.90 -1.94 -10.26
C ASP A 107 15.04 -0.67 -10.25
N PHE A 108 15.59 0.47 -9.80
CA PHE A 108 14.84 1.73 -9.67
C PHE A 108 13.53 1.53 -8.90
N CYS A 109 13.62 0.98 -7.69
CA CYS A 109 12.47 0.70 -6.84
C CYS A 109 12.66 1.34 -5.46
N GLU A 110 11.58 1.88 -4.86
CA GLU A 110 11.63 2.49 -3.54
C GLU A 110 10.45 2.15 -2.63
N LEU A 111 10.76 2.00 -1.33
CA LEU A 111 9.78 1.90 -0.25
C LEU A 111 9.73 3.25 0.48
N ASP A 112 8.61 3.97 0.32
CA ASP A 112 8.39 5.29 0.92
C ASP A 112 7.57 5.17 2.21
N PRO A 113 8.06 5.66 3.36
CA PRO A 113 7.31 5.68 4.62
C PRO A 113 6.18 6.74 4.65
N LYS A 114 5.99 7.52 3.59
CA LYS A 114 4.92 8.52 3.47
C LYS A 114 3.65 7.88 2.90
N ALA A 115 2.57 7.98 3.67
CA ALA A 115 1.23 7.50 3.33
C ALA A 115 0.59 8.26 2.15
#